data_AF-A0A2I6QK42-F1
#
_entry.id   AF-A0A2I6QK42-F1
#
_cell.length_a   1.000
_cell.length_b   1.000
_cell.length_c   1.000
_cell.angle_alpha   90.00
_cell.angle_beta   90.00
_cell.angle_gamma   90.00
#
_symmetry.space_group_name_H-M   'P 1'
#
loop_
_entity.id
_entity.type
_entity.pdbx_description
1 polymer ?
#
loop_
_entity_poly.entity_id
_entity_poly.type
_entity_poly.pdbx_seq_one_letter_code
_entity_poly.pdbx_strand_id
1 'polypeptide(L)'
;MQRIAGTNVWQWTTQLNANWRGSYCFIPTERDDIFSVPSPDRLELREGWRKLLPQAIADPLNLQSWKGGRGHAVSALEMPQAPLQPGWDCPQAPEIPAKEIIWKSERLKKSRRVWIFTTGDATAEERPLAVLLDGIGD
;
A
#
# COMPACT_ATOMS: atom_id res chain seq x y z
N MET A 1 15.31 7.20 13.18
CA MET A 1 15.18 6.44 14.45
C MET A 1 16.46 6.60 15.25
N GLN A 2 16.42 6.35 16.55
CA GLN A 2 17.60 6.35 17.42
C GLN A 2 17.76 4.96 18.06
N ARG A 3 18.99 4.46 18.07
CA ARG A 3 19.33 3.18 18.71
C ARG A 3 19.48 3.38 20.21
N ILE A 4 18.86 2.51 21.01
CA ILE A 4 19.05 2.49 22.46
C ILE A 4 20.43 1.90 22.76
N ALA A 5 21.27 2.66 23.47
CA ALA A 5 22.64 2.28 23.77
C ALA A 5 22.73 0.88 24.42
N GLY A 6 23.69 0.07 23.98
CA GLY A 6 23.88 -1.30 24.48
C GLY A 6 22.86 -2.34 23.97
N THR A 7 21.91 -1.98 23.10
CA THR A 7 20.88 -2.91 22.59
C THR A 7 20.76 -2.86 21.07
N ASN A 8 20.11 -3.84 20.45
CA ASN A 8 19.73 -3.80 19.03
C ASN A 8 18.38 -3.11 18.76
N VAL A 9 17.85 -2.36 19.73
CA VAL A 9 16.53 -1.70 19.62
C VAL A 9 16.68 -0.31 19.01
N TRP A 10 15.88 -0.05 17.98
CA TRP A 10 15.71 1.28 17.37
C TRP A 10 14.31 1.79 17.64
N GLN A 11 14.20 3.07 18.01
CA GLN A 11 12.90 3.70 18.26
C GLN A 11 12.79 5.09 17.66
N TRP A 12 11.55 5.51 17.40
CA TRP A 12 11.19 6.87 17.05
C TRP A 12 9.74 7.13 17.47
N THR A 13 9.43 8.37 17.81
CA THR A 13 8.11 8.76 18.29
C THR A 13 7.67 10.02 17.57
N THR A 14 6.39 10.09 17.22
CA THR A 14 5.75 11.26 16.64
C THR A 14 4.31 11.38 17.13
N GLN A 15 3.70 12.53 16.86
CA GLN A 15 2.30 12.78 17.14
C GLN A 15 1.49 12.68 15.85
N LEU A 16 0.40 11.91 15.89
CA LEU A 16 -0.56 11.75 14.80
C LEU A 16 -1.95 12.14 15.31
N ASN A 17 -2.79 12.65 14.42
CA ASN A 17 -4.18 12.95 14.76
C ASN A 17 -4.94 11.65 15.10
N ALA A 18 -5.87 11.69 16.06
CA ALA A 18 -6.64 10.51 16.47
C ALA A 18 -7.44 9.85 15.32
N ASN A 19 -7.76 10.61 14.28
CA ASN A 19 -8.49 10.15 13.09
C ASN A 19 -7.56 9.71 11.95
N TRP A 20 -6.25 9.73 12.17
CA TRP A 20 -5.27 9.43 11.12
C TRP A 20 -5.21 7.93 10.81
N ARG A 21 -5.12 7.63 9.51
CA ARG A 21 -4.81 6.30 8.98
C ARG A 21 -3.83 6.47 7.83
N GLY A 22 -2.87 5.56 7.73
CA GLY A 22 -1.93 5.56 6.62
C GLY A 22 -1.01 4.36 6.64
N SER A 23 -0.20 4.27 5.60
CA SER A 23 0.85 3.26 5.49
C SER A 23 2.20 3.84 5.88
N TYR A 24 3.08 3.01 6.41
CA TYR A 24 4.48 3.35 6.68
C TYR A 24 5.41 2.23 6.23
N CYS A 25 6.70 2.54 6.14
CA CYS A 25 7.77 1.59 5.92
C CYS A 25 9.03 2.07 6.65
N PHE A 26 9.96 1.16 6.90
CA PHE A 26 11.28 1.50 7.41
C PHE A 26 12.31 1.42 6.29
N ILE A 27 13.37 2.21 6.39
CA ILE A 27 14.51 2.17 5.46
C ILE A 27 15.80 2.04 6.28
N PRO A 28 16.12 0.83 6.77
CA PRO A 28 17.40 0.59 7.43
C PRO A 28 18.51 0.72 6.39
N THR A 29 19.44 1.65 6.60
CA THR A 29 20.54 1.91 5.67
C THR A 29 21.77 2.39 6.44
N GLU A 30 22.95 2.06 5.93
CA GLU A 30 24.23 2.60 6.43
C GLU A 30 24.55 3.97 5.84
N ARG A 31 23.77 4.43 4.84
CA ARG A 31 23.98 5.71 4.18
C ARG A 31 23.56 6.89 5.05
N ASP A 32 24.46 7.86 5.20
CA ASP A 32 24.25 9.13 5.90
C ASP A 32 24.45 10.36 4.98
N ASP A 33 24.68 10.13 3.69
CA ASP A 33 25.03 11.12 2.67
C ASP A 33 23.82 11.71 1.92
N ILE A 34 22.59 11.26 2.23
CA ILE A 34 21.40 11.54 1.41
C ILE A 34 20.67 12.80 1.84
N PHE A 35 20.49 12.98 3.15
CA PHE A 35 19.75 14.11 3.73
C PHE A 35 20.67 14.94 4.65
N SER A 36 21.83 15.35 4.11
CA SER A 36 22.85 16.09 4.87
C SER A 36 22.56 17.59 5.00
N VAL A 37 21.59 18.11 4.24
CA VAL A 37 21.23 19.54 4.24
C VAL A 37 20.07 19.76 5.24
N PRO A 38 20.09 20.80 6.11
CA PRO A 38 19.09 20.98 7.17
C PRO A 38 17.66 21.28 6.68
N SER A 39 17.52 21.86 5.49
CA SER A 39 16.22 22.26 4.94
C SER A 39 16.20 22.01 3.42
N PRO A 40 16.17 20.73 3.00
CA PRO A 40 16.14 20.39 1.59
C PRO A 40 14.84 20.86 0.95
N ASP A 41 14.90 21.25 -0.31
CA ASP A 41 13.70 21.60 -1.06
C ASP A 41 12.88 20.35 -1.44
N ARG A 42 11.71 20.56 -2.06
CA ARG A 42 10.82 19.45 -2.46
C ARG A 42 11.45 18.49 -3.47
N LEU A 43 12.28 18.99 -4.38
CA LEU A 43 12.95 18.20 -5.41
C LEU A 43 14.09 17.38 -4.80
N GLU A 44 14.88 18.00 -3.93
CA GLU A 44 15.94 17.34 -3.17
C GLU A 44 15.37 16.23 -2.27
N LEU A 45 14.26 16.49 -1.58
CA LEU A 45 13.54 15.47 -0.82
C LEU A 45 13.12 14.30 -1.72
N ARG A 46 12.52 14.59 -2.87
CA ARG A 46 12.07 13.55 -3.81
C ARG A 46 13.24 12.73 -4.33
N GLU A 47 14.35 13.36 -4.68
CA GLU A 47 15.54 12.66 -5.16
C GLU A 47 16.23 11.84 -4.06
N GLY A 48 16.28 12.36 -2.83
CA GLY A 48 16.76 11.60 -1.68
C GLY A 48 15.92 10.36 -1.41
N TRP A 49 14.59 10.50 -1.38
CA TRP A 49 13.68 9.37 -1.23
C TRP A 49 13.75 8.39 -2.40
N ARG A 50 13.94 8.86 -3.64
CA ARG A 50 14.12 7.98 -4.81
C ARG A 50 15.32 7.04 -4.65
N LYS A 51 16.39 7.49 -3.99
CA LYS A 51 17.58 6.67 -3.70
C LYS A 51 17.36 5.68 -2.55
N LEU A 52 16.47 6.00 -1.61
CA LEU A 52 16.24 5.22 -0.39
C LEU A 52 15.08 4.22 -0.49
N LEU A 53 13.96 4.59 -1.12
CA LEU A 53 12.76 3.76 -1.21
C LEU A 53 12.97 2.36 -1.82
N PRO A 54 13.96 2.10 -2.69
CA PRO A 54 14.28 0.73 -3.11
C PRO A 54 14.74 -0.20 -1.97
N GLN A 55 15.22 0.36 -0.85
CA GLN A 55 15.62 -0.38 0.36
C GLN A 55 14.50 -0.42 1.41
N ALA A 56 13.32 0.14 1.10
CA ALA A 56 12.21 0.19 2.04
C ALA A 56 11.67 -1.21 2.33
N ILE A 57 11.39 -1.46 3.60
CA ILE A 57 10.77 -2.69 4.10
C ILE A 57 9.50 -2.35 4.88
N ALA A 58 8.54 -3.28 4.84
CA ALA A 58 7.46 -3.28 5.80
C ALA A 58 8.01 -3.49 7.22
N ASP A 59 7.24 -3.09 8.22
CA ASP A 59 7.51 -3.42 9.61
C ASP A 59 7.41 -4.93 9.82
N PRO A 60 8.51 -5.62 10.16
CA PRO A 60 8.50 -7.07 10.35
C PRO A 60 7.60 -7.53 11.51
N LEU A 61 7.24 -6.63 12.43
CA LEU A 61 6.39 -6.94 13.58
C LEU A 61 4.91 -6.71 13.30
N ASN A 62 4.59 -6.02 12.20
CA ASN A 62 3.21 -5.69 11.85
C ASN A 62 2.68 -6.67 10.81
N LEU A 63 1.75 -7.55 11.24
CA LEU A 63 1.12 -8.55 10.38
C LEU A 63 0.25 -7.92 9.27
N GLN A 64 -0.15 -6.66 9.41
CA GLN A 64 -0.94 -5.93 8.42
C GLN A 64 -0.03 -5.24 7.40
N SER A 65 0.62 -6.05 6.57
CA SER A 65 1.59 -5.59 5.57
C SER A 65 1.27 -6.12 4.17
N TRP A 66 1.57 -5.32 3.14
CA TRP A 66 1.33 -5.69 1.74
C TRP A 66 2.38 -5.08 0.80
N LYS A 67 2.48 -5.63 -0.42
CA LYS A 67 3.29 -5.04 -1.49
C LYS A 67 2.57 -3.79 -2.01
N GLY A 68 3.12 -2.61 -1.75
CA GLY A 68 2.58 -1.35 -2.25
C GLY A 68 2.77 -1.21 -3.77
N GLY A 69 1.98 -0.35 -4.40
CA GLY A 69 2.03 -0.10 -5.85
C GLY A 69 3.32 0.57 -6.36
N ARG A 70 4.28 0.90 -5.48
CA ARG A 70 5.57 1.54 -5.82
C ARG A 70 6.77 0.58 -5.78
N GLY A 71 6.53 -0.73 -5.70
CA GLY A 71 7.59 -1.74 -5.78
C GLY A 71 8.28 -2.09 -4.45
N HIS A 72 7.79 -1.59 -3.31
CA HIS A 72 8.24 -1.98 -1.97
C HIS A 72 7.04 -2.30 -1.06
N ALA A 73 7.30 -3.08 -0.01
CA ALA A 73 6.29 -3.43 0.98
C ALA A 73 6.05 -2.28 1.98
N VAL A 74 4.83 -2.19 2.49
CA VAL A 74 4.41 -1.24 3.51
C VAL A 74 3.57 -1.93 4.58
N SER A 75 3.41 -1.28 5.73
CA SER A 75 2.56 -1.73 6.83
C SER A 75 1.48 -0.70 7.14
N ALA A 76 0.29 -1.15 7.57
CA ALA A 76 -0.81 -0.27 7.99
C ALA A 76 -0.57 0.27 9.41
N LEU A 77 -0.98 1.51 9.63
CA LEU A 77 -1.15 2.08 10.95
C LEU A 77 -2.47 2.87 10.99
N GLU A 78 -3.30 2.57 11.98
CA GLU A 78 -4.58 3.22 12.20
C GLU A 78 -4.65 3.75 13.63
N MET A 79 -5.02 5.02 13.79
CA MET A 79 -5.27 5.59 15.10
C MET A 79 -6.68 5.20 15.59
N PRO A 80 -6.94 5.17 16.91
CA PRO A 80 -8.18 4.59 17.46
C PRO A 80 -9.49 5.24 16.98
N GLN A 81 -9.45 6.48 16.48
CA GLN A 81 -10.63 7.20 15.96
C GLN A 81 -10.59 7.34 14.43
N ALA A 82 -9.72 6.59 13.73
CA ALA A 82 -9.73 6.54 12.29
C ALA A 82 -11.12 6.09 11.78
N PRO A 83 -11.72 6.78 10.79
CA PRO A 83 -13.06 6.45 10.32
C PRO A 83 -13.18 4.99 9.86
N LEU A 84 -14.36 4.39 10.07
CA LEU A 84 -14.63 3.03 9.57
C LEU A 84 -14.48 2.97 8.04
N GLN A 85 -13.96 1.84 7.56
CA GLN A 85 -13.89 1.51 6.14
C GLN A 85 -14.87 0.36 5.86
N PRO A 86 -16.10 0.68 5.39
CA PRO A 86 -17.14 -0.33 5.22
C PRO A 86 -16.68 -1.50 4.37
N GLY A 87 -16.87 -2.71 4.90
CA GLY A 87 -16.51 -3.97 4.23
C GLY A 87 -15.07 -4.44 4.49
N TRP A 88 -14.19 -3.55 4.95
CA TRP A 88 -12.83 -3.89 5.37
C TRP A 88 -12.73 -4.18 6.88
N ASP A 89 -13.65 -3.62 7.66
CA ASP A 89 -13.79 -3.80 9.10
C ASP A 89 -14.32 -5.19 9.49
N CYS A 90 -15.18 -5.77 8.66
CA CYS A 90 -15.71 -7.12 8.81
C CYS A 90 -15.71 -7.86 7.46
N PRO A 91 -14.54 -8.34 6.99
CA PRO A 91 -14.44 -8.97 5.69
C PRO A 91 -15.15 -10.32 5.68
N GLN A 92 -15.98 -10.54 4.67
CA GLN A 92 -16.61 -11.83 4.39
C GLN A 92 -16.00 -12.44 3.13
N ALA A 93 -15.64 -13.73 3.21
CA ALA A 93 -15.18 -14.45 2.04
C ALA A 93 -16.33 -14.58 1.04
N PRO A 94 -16.12 -14.24 -0.25
CA PRO A 94 -17.16 -14.41 -1.25
C PRO A 94 -17.41 -15.90 -1.52
N GLU A 95 -18.67 -16.27 -1.72
CA GLU A 95 -19.06 -17.64 -2.08
C GLU A 95 -18.51 -18.05 -3.45
N ILE A 96 -18.54 -17.11 -4.41
CA ILE A 96 -18.04 -17.32 -5.76
C ILE A 96 -16.73 -16.54 -5.94
N PRO A 97 -15.62 -17.20 -6.32
CA PRO A 97 -14.36 -16.51 -6.56
C PRO A 97 -14.42 -15.65 -7.82
N ALA A 98 -13.60 -14.60 -7.86
CA ALA A 98 -13.43 -13.80 -9.07
C ALA A 98 -12.82 -14.64 -10.21
N LYS A 99 -13.32 -14.44 -11.42
CA LYS A 99 -12.80 -15.09 -12.63
C LYS A 99 -11.77 -14.19 -13.31
N GLU A 100 -10.56 -14.71 -13.50
CA GLU A 100 -9.53 -14.05 -14.29
C GLU A 100 -9.69 -14.38 -15.78
N ILE A 101 -9.57 -13.37 -16.64
CA ILE A 101 -9.48 -13.52 -18.09
C ILE A 101 -8.32 -12.70 -18.66
N ILE A 102 -7.86 -13.10 -19.85
CA ILE A 102 -6.93 -12.29 -20.66
C ILE A 102 -7.72 -11.55 -21.73
N TRP A 103 -7.85 -10.24 -21.58
CA TRP A 103 -8.45 -9.38 -22.60
C TRP A 103 -7.39 -8.98 -23.64
N LYS A 104 -7.59 -9.43 -24.88
CA LYS A 104 -6.79 -9.03 -26.04
C LYS A 104 -7.49 -7.87 -26.75
N SER A 105 -6.88 -6.69 -26.74
CA SER A 105 -7.44 -5.50 -27.39
C SER A 105 -6.82 -5.30 -28.77
N GLU A 106 -7.65 -5.41 -29.82
CA GLU A 106 -7.22 -5.11 -31.19
C GLU A 106 -6.84 -3.63 -31.35
N ARG A 107 -7.64 -2.74 -30.77
CA ARG A 107 -7.41 -1.29 -30.81
C ARG A 107 -6.09 -0.88 -30.13
N LEU A 108 -5.80 -1.45 -28.97
CA LEU A 108 -4.57 -1.12 -28.21
C LEU A 108 -3.37 -1.99 -28.61
N LYS A 109 -3.58 -3.04 -29.41
CA LYS A 109 -2.57 -4.04 -29.78
C LYS A 109 -1.83 -4.61 -28.57
N LYS A 110 -2.55 -4.80 -27.46
CA LYS A 110 -2.03 -5.28 -26.17
C LYS A 110 -3.00 -6.27 -25.54
N SER A 111 -2.44 -7.14 -24.71
CA SER A 111 -3.20 -8.04 -23.84
C SER A 111 -3.05 -7.60 -22.39
N ARG A 112 -4.11 -7.73 -21.58
CA ARG A 112 -4.06 -7.49 -20.13
C ARG A 112 -4.94 -8.48 -19.37
N ARG A 113 -4.61 -8.71 -18.11
CA ARG A 113 -5.50 -9.40 -17.17
C ARG A 113 -6.69 -8.52 -16.81
N VAL A 114 -7.84 -9.16 -16.64
CA VAL A 114 -9.08 -8.57 -16.13
C VAL A 114 -9.70 -9.56 -15.17
N TRP A 115 -10.15 -9.09 -14.01
CA TRP A 115 -10.93 -9.87 -13.05
C TRP A 115 -12.40 -9.52 -13.19
N ILE A 116 -13.23 -10.55 -13.25
CA ILE A 116 -14.68 -10.45 -13.26
C ILE A 116 -15.16 -11.00 -11.92
N PHE A 117 -15.79 -10.14 -11.13
CA PHE A 117 -16.35 -10.50 -9.84
C PHE A 117 -17.83 -10.15 -9.82
N THR A 118 -18.65 -11.06 -9.31
CA THR A 118 -20.11 -10.93 -9.28
C THR A 118 -20.60 -11.17 -7.86
N THR A 119 -21.47 -10.29 -7.38
CA THR A 119 -22.08 -10.37 -6.04
C THR A 119 -23.59 -10.27 -6.15
N GLY A 120 -24.29 -10.92 -5.22
CA GLY A 120 -25.75 -10.79 -5.04
C GLY A 120 -26.57 -11.70 -5.95
N ASP A 121 -27.82 -11.89 -5.55
CA ASP A 121 -28.77 -12.84 -6.16
C ASP A 121 -29.69 -12.18 -7.21
N ALA A 122 -29.52 -10.89 -7.46
CA ALA A 122 -30.30 -10.17 -8.47
C ALA A 122 -30.19 -10.85 -9.84
N THR A 123 -31.25 -10.76 -10.65
CA THR A 123 -31.24 -11.30 -12.01
C THR A 123 -30.12 -10.67 -12.83
N ALA A 124 -29.54 -11.43 -13.76
CA ALA A 124 -28.33 -11.01 -14.47
C ALA A 124 -28.49 -9.66 -15.20
N GLU A 125 -29.71 -9.35 -15.64
CA GLU A 125 -30.04 -8.16 -16.43
C GLU A 125 -30.17 -6.88 -15.60
N GLU A 126 -30.44 -6.98 -14.29
CA GLU A 126 -30.61 -5.83 -13.38
C GLU A 126 -29.33 -5.48 -12.62
N ARG A 127 -28.26 -6.28 -12.78
CA ARG A 127 -27.01 -6.07 -12.04
C ARG A 127 -26.29 -4.81 -12.54
N PRO A 128 -25.93 -3.88 -11.64
CA PRO A 128 -25.11 -2.73 -12.03
C PRO A 128 -23.70 -3.20 -12.39
N LEU A 129 -23.12 -2.59 -13.43
CA LEU A 129 -21.71 -2.81 -13.80
C LEU A 129 -20.83 -1.73 -13.16
N ALA A 130 -19.84 -2.17 -12.37
CA ALA A 130 -18.77 -1.31 -11.87
C ALA A 130 -17.44 -1.66 -12.56
N VAL A 131 -16.75 -0.67 -13.12
CA VAL A 131 -15.42 -0.84 -13.73
C VAL A 131 -14.37 -0.16 -12.85
N LEU A 132 -13.49 -0.97 -12.25
CA LEU A 132 -12.39 -0.48 -11.43
C LEU A 132 -11.08 -0.47 -12.24
N LEU A 133 -10.39 0.66 -12.24
CA LEU A 133 -9.05 0.80 -12.81
C LEU A 133 -7.99 0.31 -11.80
N ASP A 134 -6.75 0.13 -12.28
CA ASP A 134 -5.63 -0.38 -11.47
C ASP A 134 -5.87 -1.74 -10.78
N GLY A 135 -6.78 -2.55 -11.33
CA GLY A 135 -6.88 -3.97 -10.99
C GLY A 135 -5.52 -4.65 -11.15
N ILE A 136 -5.24 -5.58 -10.22
CA ILE A 136 -3.91 -6.17 -9.98
C ILE A 136 -3.13 -6.38 -11.29
N GLY A 137 -2.00 -5.69 -11.46
CA GLY A 137 -0.95 -6.11 -12.38
C GLY A 137 0.20 -6.59 -11.52
N ASP A 138 0.85 -7.69 -11.89
CA ASP A 138 2.11 -8.11 -11.25
C ASP A 138 3.14 -6.97 -11.25
#